data_AF-X5ESN5-F1
#
_entry.id   AF-X5ESN5-F1
#
_cell.length_a   1.000
_cell.length_b   1.000
_cell.length_c   1.000
_cell.angle_alpha   90.00
_cell.angle_beta   90.00
_cell.angle_gamma   90.00
#
_symmetry.space_group_name_H-M   'P 1'
#
loop_
_entity.id
_entity.type
_entity.pdbx_description
1 polymer ?
#
loop_
_entity_poly.entity_id
_entity_poly.type
_entity_poly.pdbx_seq_one_letter_code
_entity_poly.pdbx_strand_id
1 'polypeptide(L)'
;MSQYFTLFRIEPAFDIDTENLEQTYRALAARFHPDKFASASAFEQKQAVMMSSTINDAYRTLKNPIDRAAYLLKTSGIDADAPEHTSFASEFLMQQMEWRETLMEARAGKDLESLKNLDNEIRDEQEKLFCGLKQSFARQDYDTAAQQVRQGRFLDKLRNEISSAL
;
A
#
# COMPACT_ATOMS: atom_id res chain seq x y z
N MET A 1 -18.93 8.46 -0.81
CA MET A 1 -18.36 7.74 0.36
C MET A 1 -17.66 6.49 -0.16
N SER A 2 -16.46 6.21 0.36
CA SER A 2 -15.57 5.20 -0.20
C SER A 2 -15.97 3.79 0.26
N GLN A 3 -16.29 2.89 -0.69
CA GLN A 3 -16.90 1.57 -0.43
C GLN A 3 -16.14 0.74 0.61
N TYR A 4 -14.80 0.74 0.57
CA TYR A 4 -13.98 -0.05 1.50
C TYR A 4 -14.05 0.50 2.93
N PHE A 5 -14.02 1.82 3.10
CA PHE A 5 -14.15 2.43 4.42
C PHE A 5 -15.53 2.14 5.04
N THR A 6 -16.60 2.21 4.23
CA THR A 6 -17.95 1.82 4.66
C THR A 6 -18.01 0.35 5.10
N LEU A 7 -17.37 -0.57 4.36
CA LEU A 7 -17.32 -2.00 4.70
C LEU A 7 -16.71 -2.25 6.08
N PHE A 8 -15.65 -1.51 6.41
CA PHE A 8 -14.94 -1.60 7.69
C PHE A 8 -15.51 -0.67 8.78
N ARG A 9 -16.51 0.16 8.46
CA ARG A 9 -17.09 1.17 9.37
C ARG A 9 -16.03 2.13 9.92
N ILE A 10 -15.08 2.51 9.08
CA ILE A 10 -14.01 3.47 9.38
C ILE A 10 -14.30 4.76 8.63
N GLU A 11 -13.99 5.91 9.22
CA GLU A 11 -14.10 7.18 8.52
C GLU A 11 -13.03 7.29 7.42
N PRO A 12 -13.36 7.78 6.20
CA PRO A 12 -12.38 7.94 5.13
C PRO A 12 -11.26 8.92 5.51
N ALA A 13 -10.11 8.39 5.90
CA ALA A 13 -8.92 9.15 6.24
C ALA A 13 -7.65 8.37 5.86
N PHE A 14 -6.54 9.07 5.65
CA PHE A 14 -5.25 8.42 5.46
C PHE A 14 -4.71 7.83 6.76
N ASP A 15 -4.92 8.53 7.87
CA ASP A 15 -4.55 8.05 9.20
C ASP A 15 -5.74 7.29 9.78
N ILE A 16 -5.62 5.95 9.85
CA ILE A 16 -6.66 5.07 10.37
C ILE A 16 -6.09 4.20 11.49
N ASP A 17 -6.97 3.78 12.38
CA ASP A 17 -6.67 2.75 13.37
C ASP A 17 -6.53 1.38 12.69
N THR A 18 -5.29 0.91 12.55
CA THR A 18 -4.96 -0.36 11.92
C THR A 18 -5.30 -1.56 12.80
N GLU A 19 -5.37 -1.40 14.13
CA GLU A 19 -5.84 -2.45 15.03
C GLU A 19 -7.34 -2.66 14.85
N ASN A 20 -8.14 -1.59 14.83
CA ASN A 20 -9.57 -1.67 14.57
C ASN A 20 -9.88 -2.24 13.16
N LEU A 21 -9.08 -1.86 12.15
CA LEU A 21 -9.16 -2.45 10.82
C LEU A 21 -8.96 -3.98 10.87
N GLU A 22 -7.92 -4.43 11.58
CA GLU A 22 -7.58 -5.85 11.68
C GLU A 22 -8.62 -6.65 12.47
N GLN A 23 -9.14 -6.10 13.57
CA GLN A 23 -10.24 -6.72 14.33
C GLN A 23 -11.49 -6.89 13.46
N THR A 24 -11.88 -5.84 12.74
CA THR A 24 -13.04 -5.87 11.85
C THR A 24 -12.83 -6.84 10.69
N TYR A 25 -11.62 -6.89 10.12
CA TYR A 25 -11.27 -7.87 9.09
C TYR A 25 -11.44 -9.30 9.58
N ARG A 26 -10.90 -9.65 10.75
CA ARG A 26 -11.03 -11.00 11.32
C ARG A 26 -12.51 -11.38 11.52
N ALA A 27 -13.33 -10.45 12.01
CA ALA A 27 -14.76 -10.68 12.18
C ALA A 27 -15.50 -10.89 10.84
N LEU A 28 -15.20 -10.08 9.83
CA LEU A 28 -15.80 -10.20 8.49
C LEU A 28 -15.34 -11.47 7.77
N ALA A 29 -14.04 -11.77 7.77
CA ALA A 29 -13.48 -12.97 7.16
C ALA A 29 -14.06 -14.24 7.79
N ALA A 30 -14.19 -14.28 9.12
CA ALA A 30 -14.83 -15.39 9.81
C ALA A 30 -16.32 -15.51 9.45
N ARG A 31 -17.04 -14.41 9.26
CA ARG A 31 -18.48 -14.42 8.93
C ARG A 31 -18.75 -14.86 7.49
N PHE A 32 -17.93 -14.42 6.54
CA PHE A 32 -18.13 -14.63 5.11
C PHE A 32 -17.19 -15.67 4.50
N HIS A 33 -16.58 -16.53 5.33
CA HIS A 33 -15.73 -17.60 4.84
C HIS A 33 -16.50 -18.56 3.91
N PRO A 34 -16.00 -18.87 2.70
CA PRO A 34 -16.70 -19.73 1.74
C PRO A 34 -17.12 -21.08 2.31
N ASP A 35 -16.31 -21.68 3.17
CA ASP A 35 -16.61 -22.99 3.81
C ASP A 35 -17.92 -22.97 4.62
N LYS A 36 -18.32 -21.83 5.17
CA LYS A 36 -19.60 -21.71 5.90
C LYS A 36 -20.82 -21.82 4.99
N PHE A 37 -20.61 -21.66 3.68
CA PHE A 37 -21.65 -21.72 2.66
C PHE A 37 -21.53 -22.97 1.79
N ALA A 38 -20.66 -23.93 2.12
CA ALA A 38 -20.44 -25.14 1.33
C ALA A 38 -21.72 -25.98 1.12
N SER A 39 -22.66 -25.93 2.07
CA SER A 39 -23.98 -26.58 1.97
C SER A 39 -25.10 -25.65 1.50
N ALA A 40 -24.80 -24.39 1.17
CA ALA A 40 -25.77 -23.40 0.69
C ALA A 40 -26.05 -23.57 -0.81
N SER A 41 -27.01 -22.82 -1.34
CA SER A 41 -27.28 -22.82 -2.78
C SER A 41 -26.08 -22.32 -3.59
N ALA A 42 -25.99 -22.69 -4.87
CA ALA A 42 -24.93 -22.23 -5.76
C ALA A 42 -24.85 -20.68 -5.85
N PHE A 43 -25.99 -20.01 -5.75
CA PHE A 43 -26.06 -18.55 -5.71
C PHE A 43 -25.41 -17.98 -4.45
N GLU A 44 -25.74 -18.54 -3.28
CA GLU A 44 -25.18 -18.13 -1.99
C GLU A 44 -23.68 -18.43 -1.88
N GLN A 45 -23.23 -19.58 -2.39
CA GLN A 45 -21.81 -19.92 -2.48
C GLN A 45 -21.04 -18.89 -3.31
N LYS A 46 -21.57 -18.53 -4.49
CA LYS A 46 -20.96 -17.50 -5.35
C LYS A 46 -20.92 -16.14 -4.65
N GLN A 47 -21.98 -15.77 -3.95
CA GLN A 47 -22.04 -14.52 -3.19
C GLN A 47 -21.01 -14.49 -2.05
N ALA A 48 -20.84 -15.60 -1.32
CA ALA A 48 -19.84 -15.72 -0.26
C ALA A 48 -18.41 -15.55 -0.80
N VAL A 49 -18.10 -16.17 -1.95
CA VAL A 49 -16.79 -16.02 -2.62
C VAL A 49 -16.54 -14.55 -3.01
N MET A 50 -17.53 -13.88 -3.64
CA MET A 50 -17.39 -12.48 -4.03
C MET A 50 -17.21 -11.56 -2.82
N MET A 51 -17.96 -11.81 -1.73
CA MET A 51 -17.85 -11.03 -0.50
C MET A 51 -16.49 -11.23 0.18
N SER A 52 -16.02 -12.48 0.27
CA SER A 52 -14.70 -12.81 0.82
C SER A 52 -13.58 -12.11 0.04
N SER A 53 -13.62 -12.15 -1.30
CA SER A 53 -12.67 -11.41 -2.14
C SER A 53 -12.72 -9.91 -1.86
N THR A 54 -13.92 -9.32 -1.80
CA THR A 54 -14.10 -7.89 -1.53
C THR A 54 -13.54 -7.49 -0.17
N ILE A 55 -13.77 -8.29 0.88
CA ILE A 55 -13.21 -8.06 2.22
C ILE A 55 -11.68 -8.11 2.21
N ASN A 56 -11.10 -9.10 1.52
CA ASN A 56 -9.65 -9.27 1.43
C ASN A 56 -9.00 -8.11 0.66
N ASP A 57 -9.58 -7.73 -0.49
CA ASP A 57 -9.08 -6.62 -1.29
C ASP A 57 -9.16 -5.30 -0.52
N ALA A 58 -10.30 -5.04 0.12
CA ALA A 58 -10.50 -3.84 0.93
C ALA A 58 -9.53 -3.81 2.13
N TYR A 59 -9.31 -4.93 2.81
CA TYR A 59 -8.32 -5.02 3.90
C TYR A 59 -6.91 -4.77 3.41
N ARG A 60 -6.48 -5.42 2.32
CA ARG A 60 -5.15 -5.23 1.73
C ARG A 60 -4.92 -3.76 1.36
N THR A 61 -5.89 -3.14 0.68
CA THR A 61 -5.83 -1.74 0.27
C THR A 61 -5.78 -0.79 1.46
N LEU A 62 -6.61 -0.99 2.50
CA LEU A 62 -6.62 -0.08 3.65
C LEU A 62 -5.44 -0.29 4.60
N LYS A 63 -4.85 -1.49 4.64
CA LYS A 63 -3.71 -1.79 5.52
C LYS A 63 -2.39 -1.25 4.96
N ASN A 64 -2.18 -1.28 3.65
CA ASN A 64 -1.00 -0.68 3.02
C ASN A 64 -1.19 0.85 2.90
N PRO A 65 -0.31 1.69 3.47
CA PRO A 65 -0.44 3.15 3.41
C PRO A 65 -0.46 3.72 1.98
N ILE A 66 0.36 3.18 1.07
CA ILE A 66 0.43 3.64 -0.33
C ILE A 66 -0.87 3.29 -1.07
N ASP A 67 -1.36 2.06 -0.93
CA ASP A 67 -2.63 1.65 -1.54
C ASP A 67 -3.81 2.45 -0.99
N ARG A 68 -3.82 2.70 0.33
CA ARG A 68 -4.84 3.52 1.00
C ARG A 68 -4.82 4.95 0.48
N ALA A 69 -3.64 5.55 0.33
CA ALA A 69 -3.49 6.88 -0.24
C ALA A 69 -3.98 6.94 -1.70
N ALA A 70 -3.55 6.00 -2.54
CA ALA A 70 -4.00 5.90 -3.93
C ALA A 70 -5.53 5.76 -4.01
N TYR A 71 -6.11 4.95 -3.14
CA TYR A 71 -7.56 4.75 -3.07
C TYR A 71 -8.33 6.01 -2.65
N LEU A 72 -7.83 6.75 -1.66
CA LEU A 72 -8.40 8.04 -1.24
C LEU A 72 -8.32 9.09 -2.37
N LEU A 73 -7.18 9.18 -3.06
CA LEU A 73 -7.01 10.07 -4.22
C LEU A 73 -8.00 9.72 -5.34
N LYS A 74 -8.17 8.44 -5.62
CA LYS A 74 -9.14 7.97 -6.62
C LYS A 74 -10.57 8.38 -6.26
N THR A 75 -10.93 8.36 -4.98
CA THR A 75 -12.25 8.87 -4.53
C THR A 75 -12.41 10.38 -4.70
N SER A 76 -11.31 11.11 -4.83
CA SER A 76 -11.26 12.54 -5.14
C SER A 76 -11.08 12.83 -6.64
N GLY A 77 -11.16 11.80 -7.49
CA GLY A 77 -11.03 11.92 -8.95
C GLY A 77 -9.58 11.97 -9.46
N ILE A 78 -8.59 11.71 -8.61
CA ILE A 78 -7.16 11.76 -8.96
C ILE A 78 -6.62 10.34 -9.05
N ASP A 79 -6.11 9.96 -10.22
CA ASP A 79 -5.43 8.68 -10.41
C ASP A 79 -3.91 8.86 -10.25
N ALA A 80 -3.40 8.54 -9.06
CA ALA A 80 -1.98 8.65 -8.76
C ALA A 80 -1.12 7.67 -9.57
N ASP A 81 -1.68 6.52 -9.98
CA ASP A 81 -0.97 5.47 -10.70
C ASP A 81 -1.08 5.65 -12.23
N ALA A 82 -1.70 6.74 -12.71
CA ALA A 82 -1.82 7.05 -14.13
C ALA A 82 -0.44 7.26 -14.81
N PRO A 83 -0.19 6.63 -15.97
CA PRO A 83 1.12 6.65 -16.64
C PRO A 83 1.54 8.03 -17.19
N GLU A 84 0.61 8.97 -17.28
CA GLU A 84 0.83 10.31 -17.83
C GLU A 84 1.59 11.23 -16.86
N HIS A 85 1.74 10.83 -15.60
CA HIS A 85 2.32 11.66 -14.55
C HIS A 85 3.61 11.08 -13.97
N THR A 86 4.63 10.99 -14.80
CA THR A 86 5.95 10.37 -14.49
C THR A 86 7.05 11.37 -14.14
N SER A 87 6.71 12.64 -13.90
CA SER A 87 7.70 13.62 -13.46
C SER A 87 8.05 13.42 -11.99
N PHE A 88 9.31 13.12 -11.72
CA PHE A 88 9.90 13.06 -10.39
C PHE A 88 10.90 14.21 -10.21
N ALA A 89 11.08 14.65 -8.97
CA ALA A 89 12.18 15.55 -8.62
C ALA A 89 13.53 14.91 -9.00
N SER A 90 14.45 15.73 -9.51
CA SER A 90 15.76 15.25 -9.97
C SER A 90 16.54 14.57 -8.84
N GLU A 91 16.42 15.09 -7.63
CA GLU A 91 17.03 14.55 -6.42
C GLU A 91 16.53 13.13 -6.13
N PHE A 92 15.23 12.86 -6.31
CA PHE A 92 14.66 11.53 -6.12
C PHE A 92 15.18 10.54 -7.17
N LEU A 93 15.30 10.97 -8.42
CA LEU A 93 15.83 10.11 -9.48
C LEU A 93 17.30 9.75 -9.25
N MET A 94 18.11 10.72 -8.81
CA MET A 94 19.51 10.48 -8.44
C MET A 94 19.60 9.46 -7.30
N GLN A 95 18.84 9.68 -6.23
CA GLN A 95 18.82 8.77 -5.09
C GLN A 95 18.37 7.34 -5.49
N GLN A 96 17.39 7.25 -6.38
CA GLN A 96 16.93 5.97 -6.91
C GLN A 96 18.03 5.24 -7.70
N MET A 97 18.88 5.96 -8.44
CA MET A 97 20.03 5.36 -9.15
C MET A 97 21.08 4.87 -8.16
N GLU A 98 21.40 5.65 -7.12
CA GLU A 98 22.35 5.26 -6.08
C GLU A 98 21.90 3.98 -5.36
N TRP A 99 20.64 3.90 -4.91
CA TRP A 99 20.13 2.70 -4.27
C TRP A 99 20.16 1.46 -5.18
N ARG A 100 19.93 1.65 -6.48
CA ARG A 100 19.99 0.57 -7.47
C ARG A 100 21.43 0.08 -7.64
N GLU A 101 22.40 0.97 -7.67
CA GLU A 101 23.83 0.64 -7.69
C GLU A 101 24.22 -0.15 -6.45
N THR A 102 23.91 0.35 -5.25
CA THR A 102 24.18 -0.35 -3.98
C THR A 102 23.57 -1.75 -3.96
N LEU A 103 22.31 -1.91 -4.41
CA LEU A 103 21.67 -3.21 -4.48
C LEU A 103 22.40 -4.17 -5.43
N MET A 104 22.84 -3.69 -6.60
CA MET A 104 23.56 -4.51 -7.58
C MET A 104 24.92 -4.95 -7.05
N GLU A 105 25.68 -4.03 -6.46
CA GLU A 105 26.99 -4.30 -5.88
C GLU A 105 26.89 -5.28 -4.72
N ALA A 106 25.96 -5.04 -3.79
CA ALA A 106 25.75 -5.92 -2.64
C ALA A 106 25.32 -7.34 -3.07
N ARG A 107 24.47 -7.46 -4.10
CA ARG A 107 24.11 -8.76 -4.70
C ARG A 107 25.30 -9.46 -5.33
N ALA A 108 26.11 -8.73 -6.11
CA ALA A 108 27.29 -9.29 -6.78
C ALA A 108 28.34 -9.76 -5.76
N GLY A 109 28.54 -8.99 -4.69
CA GLY A 109 29.44 -9.31 -3.58
C GLY A 109 28.89 -10.32 -2.58
N LYS A 110 27.61 -10.69 -2.66
CA LYS A 110 26.88 -11.45 -1.62
C LYS A 110 27.00 -10.80 -0.24
N ASP A 111 27.03 -9.48 -0.22
CA ASP A 111 27.20 -8.68 0.98
C ASP A 111 25.84 -8.47 1.66
N LEU A 112 25.55 -9.37 2.60
CA LEU A 112 24.32 -9.33 3.40
C LEU A 112 24.27 -8.12 4.35
N GLU A 113 25.42 -7.54 4.73
CA GLU A 113 25.45 -6.37 5.60
C GLU A 113 25.01 -5.13 4.83
N SER A 114 25.56 -4.92 3.64
CA SER A 114 25.13 -3.84 2.74
C SER A 114 23.65 -3.95 2.35
N LEU A 115 23.14 -5.16 2.10
CA LEU A 115 21.71 -5.36 1.83
C LEU A 115 20.81 -5.00 3.02
N LYS A 116 21.23 -5.34 4.25
CA LYS A 116 20.49 -4.96 5.47
C LYS A 116 20.53 -3.47 5.72
N ASN A 117 21.67 -2.83 5.50
CA ASN A 117 21.80 -1.38 5.64
C ASN A 117 20.90 -0.66 4.63
N LEU A 118 20.88 -1.13 3.38
CA LEU A 118 19.99 -0.61 2.35
C LEU A 118 18.50 -0.84 2.72
N ASP A 119 18.11 -2.01 3.24
CA ASP A 119 16.72 -2.23 3.70
C ASP A 119 16.32 -1.23 4.80
N ASN A 120 17.21 -0.97 5.77
CA ASN A 120 16.96 0.01 6.83
C ASN A 120 16.82 1.43 6.26
N GLU A 121 17.70 1.83 5.34
CA GLU A 121 17.63 3.15 4.70
C GLU A 121 16.31 3.34 3.93
N ILE A 122 15.91 2.33 3.15
CA ILE A 122 14.63 2.38 2.41
C ILE A 122 13.44 2.41 3.38
N ARG A 123 13.50 1.72 4.52
CA ARG A 123 12.46 1.79 5.55
C ARG A 123 12.35 3.19 6.15
N ASP A 124 13.47 3.84 6.46
CA ASP A 124 13.47 5.21 6.98
C ASP A 124 12.86 6.20 5.97
N GLU A 125 13.18 6.04 4.67
CA GLU A 125 12.55 6.83 3.60
C GLU A 125 11.05 6.56 3.45
N GLN A 126 10.61 5.31 3.59
CA GLN A 126 9.18 4.97 3.63
C GLN A 126 8.48 5.67 4.80
N GLU A 127 9.08 5.68 5.99
CA GLU A 127 8.50 6.34 7.16
C GLU A 127 8.39 7.87 6.97
N LYS A 128 9.43 8.51 6.42
CA LYS A 128 9.39 9.94 6.04
C LYS A 128 8.28 10.22 5.03
N LEU A 129 8.16 9.37 4.00
CA LEU A 129 7.13 9.49 2.98
C LEU A 129 5.73 9.34 3.56
N PHE A 130 5.51 8.40 4.48
CA PHE A 130 4.21 8.23 5.15
C PHE A 130 3.85 9.42 6.03
N CYS A 131 4.83 10.00 6.73
CA CYS A 131 4.64 11.26 7.45
C CYS A 131 4.27 12.40 6.50
N GLY A 132 4.93 12.47 5.34
CA GLY A 132 4.59 13.41 4.26
C GLY A 132 3.16 13.24 3.75
N LEU A 133 2.75 12.02 3.42
CA LEU A 133 1.38 11.71 2.99
C LEU A 133 0.35 12.15 4.03
N LYS A 134 0.58 11.85 5.31
CA LYS A 134 -0.31 12.27 6.39
C LYS A 134 -0.50 13.79 6.40
N GLN A 135 0.56 14.55 6.21
CA GLN A 135 0.50 16.01 6.14
C GLN A 135 -0.22 16.51 4.87
N SER A 136 0.07 15.92 3.71
CA SER A 136 -0.57 16.27 2.44
C SER A 136 -2.09 16.06 2.50
N PHE A 137 -2.53 14.90 3.02
CA PHE A 137 -3.96 14.63 3.22
C PHE A 137 -4.61 15.56 4.24
N ALA A 138 -3.92 15.90 5.34
CA ALA A 138 -4.43 16.86 6.32
C ALA A 138 -4.61 18.28 5.74
N ARG A 139 -3.77 18.65 4.77
CA ARG A 139 -3.85 19.94 4.05
C ARG A 139 -4.71 19.91 2.79
N GLN A 140 -5.25 18.74 2.43
CA GLN A 140 -5.94 18.49 1.16
C GLN A 140 -5.09 18.80 -0.08
N ASP A 141 -3.77 18.72 0.05
CA ASP A 141 -2.83 18.86 -1.06
C ASP A 141 -2.70 17.53 -1.80
N TYR A 142 -3.67 17.26 -2.67
CA TYR A 142 -3.78 16.00 -3.39
C TYR A 142 -2.75 15.83 -4.51
N ASP A 143 -2.24 16.93 -5.06
CA ASP A 143 -1.20 16.89 -6.09
C ASP A 143 0.12 16.40 -5.49
N THR A 144 0.51 16.96 -4.35
CA THR A 144 1.68 16.49 -3.60
C THR A 144 1.48 15.06 -3.10
N ALA A 145 0.30 14.71 -2.60
CA ALA A 145 -0.01 13.34 -2.18
C ALA A 145 0.10 12.34 -3.34
N ALA A 146 -0.34 12.71 -4.55
CA ALA A 146 -0.21 11.86 -5.73
C ALA A 146 1.26 11.62 -6.12
N GLN A 147 2.11 12.64 -6.03
CA GLN A 147 3.56 12.48 -6.24
C GLN A 147 4.19 11.55 -5.20
N GLN A 148 3.83 11.73 -3.92
CA GLN A 148 4.30 10.88 -2.82
C GLN A 148 3.84 9.42 -2.98
N VAL A 149 2.61 9.17 -3.45
CA VAL A 149 2.15 7.80 -3.76
C VAL A 149 3.05 7.15 -4.80
N ARG A 150 3.36 7.86 -5.90
CA ARG A 150 4.24 7.34 -6.95
C ARG A 150 5.64 7.04 -6.43
N GLN A 151 6.25 7.95 -5.67
CA GLN A 151 7.53 7.71 -5.01
C GLN A 151 7.47 6.46 -4.10
N GLY A 152 6.39 6.32 -3.34
CA GLY A 152 6.12 5.15 -2.51
C GLY A 152 6.09 3.83 -3.29
N ARG A 153 5.51 3.82 -4.50
CA ARG A 153 5.54 2.64 -5.39
C ARG A 153 6.97 2.21 -5.75
N PHE A 154 7.88 3.16 -5.98
CA PHE A 154 9.28 2.86 -6.26
C PHE A 154 10.00 2.28 -5.05
N LEU A 155 9.78 2.86 -3.86
CA LEU A 155 10.35 2.37 -2.61
C LEU A 155 9.85 0.95 -2.30
N ASP A 156 8.54 0.69 -2.42
CA ASP A 156 7.96 -0.65 -2.24
C ASP A 156 8.60 -1.67 -3.19
N LYS A 157 8.76 -1.30 -4.47
CA LYS A 157 9.40 -2.17 -5.45
C LYS A 157 10.86 -2.47 -5.08
N LEU A 158 11.62 -1.44 -4.72
CA LEU A 158 13.02 -1.60 -4.33
C LEU A 158 13.16 -2.47 -3.08
N ARG A 159 12.32 -2.26 -2.07
CA ARG A 159 12.31 -3.06 -0.84
C ARG A 159 11.98 -4.53 -1.08
N ASN A 160 11.04 -4.82 -1.98
CA ASN A 160 10.74 -6.19 -2.38
C ASN A 160 11.94 -6.86 -3.07
N GLU A 161 12.69 -6.10 -3.87
CA GLU A 161 13.90 -6.61 -4.51
C GLU A 161 15.03 -6.85 -3.49
N ILE A 162 15.22 -5.97 -2.51
CA ILE A 162 16.18 -6.17 -1.41
C ILE A 162 15.80 -7.42 -0.61
N SER A 163 14.53 -7.54 -0.23
CA SER A 163 14.01 -8.70 0.52
C SER A 163 14.18 -10.02 -0.23
N SER A 164 14.12 -10.00 -1.56
CA SER A 164 14.37 -11.19 -2.40
C SER A 164 15.85 -11.55 -2.54
N ALA A 165 16.75 -10.66 -2.11
CA ALA A 165 18.20 -10.82 -2.22
C ALA A 165 18.88 -11.14 -0.88
N LEU A 166 18.20 -10.88 0.23
CA LEU A 166 18.55 -11.32 1.59
C LEU A 166 18.32 -12.82 1.76
#